data_AF-A0A8J5UW44-F1
#
_entry.id   AF-A0A8J5UW44-F1
#
_cell.length_a   1.000
_cell.length_b   1.000
_cell.length_c   1.000
_cell.angle_alpha   90.00
_cell.angle_beta   90.00
_cell.angle_gamma   90.00
#
_symmetry.space_group_name_H-M   'P 1'
#
loop_
_entity.id
_entity.type
_entity.pdbx_description
1 polymer ?
#
loop_
_entity_poly.entity_id
_entity_poly.type
_entity_poly.pdbx_seq_one_letter_code
_entity_poly.pdbx_strand_id
1 'polypeptide(L)'
;MPIELILYPIMRPLVRAKSILFSPHRRSSRYVPIIKELPKENISQYAVIKRFGSGSKIFDVFDTNKGELPVGPNNPHDRIFWFHRSRAVKGAYKMYSSAISGTGPNGEDEPVADVKAGLRGNVLLIRAPDGAAAELGWHITNHRVDAIDSYRMFTLADGVTYQWTYRGKWLEMVHNLGEKESEIRERIGQVVPNGNNGFTLFINESKMPREMALSTALLSYIDQWNTTNEVGGIYHAKQPGQIRWKRD
;
A
#
# COMPACT_ATOMS: atom_id res chain seq x y z
N MET A 1 -4.20 -1.37 22.76
CA MET A 1 -3.11 -0.39 22.50
C MET A 1 -2.07 -0.17 23.62
N PRO A 2 -2.21 -0.61 24.90
CA PRO A 2 -1.14 -0.44 25.89
C PRO A 2 0.01 -1.46 25.77
N ILE A 3 -0.31 -2.74 25.58
CA ILE A 3 0.67 -3.85 25.63
C ILE A 3 1.68 -3.79 24.49
N GLU A 4 1.24 -3.47 23.28
CA GLU A 4 2.12 -3.33 22.11
C GLU A 4 3.19 -2.25 22.31
N LEU A 5 2.85 -1.15 23.00
CA LEU A 5 3.79 -0.04 23.26
C LEU A 5 4.89 -0.42 24.25
N ILE A 6 4.53 -1.23 25.26
CA ILE A 6 5.41 -1.77 26.31
C ILE A 6 6.32 -2.85 25.73
N LEU A 7 5.79 -3.73 24.88
CA LEU A 7 6.55 -4.82 24.28
C LEU A 7 7.43 -4.38 23.11
N TYR A 8 7.06 -3.30 22.42
CA TYR A 8 7.79 -2.77 21.26
C TYR A 8 9.32 -2.67 21.43
N PRO A 9 9.88 -2.06 22.51
CA PRO A 9 11.32 -1.94 22.70
C PRO A 9 12.04 -3.29 22.83
N ILE A 10 11.35 -4.35 23.22
CA ILE A 10 11.90 -5.70 23.37
C ILE A 10 11.67 -6.53 22.10
N MET A 11 10.46 -6.46 21.53
CA MET A 11 10.08 -7.26 20.36
C MET A 11 10.81 -6.81 19.09
N ARG A 12 11.03 -5.50 18.91
CA ARG A 12 11.72 -4.99 17.72
C ARG A 12 13.15 -5.51 17.57
N PRO A 13 14.04 -5.46 18.58
CA PRO A 13 15.38 -6.05 18.48
C PRO A 13 15.35 -7.57 18.34
N LEU A 14 14.41 -8.27 19.00
CA LEU A 14 14.26 -9.72 18.86
C LEU A 14 13.88 -10.14 17.43
N VAL A 15 12.88 -9.49 16.84
CA VAL A 15 12.47 -9.74 15.45
C VAL A 15 13.62 -9.42 14.49
N ARG A 16 14.37 -8.34 14.74
CA ARG A 16 15.56 -7.99 13.97
C ARG A 16 16.65 -9.06 14.06
N ALA A 17 17.01 -9.50 15.26
CA ALA A 17 18.00 -10.54 15.48
C ALA A 17 17.59 -11.86 14.80
N LYS A 18 16.33 -12.28 14.98
CA LYS A 18 15.75 -13.42 14.27
C LYS A 18 15.91 -13.27 12.76
N SER A 19 15.54 -12.12 12.19
CA SER A 19 15.64 -11.93 10.74
C SER A 19 17.08 -12.02 10.22
N ILE A 20 18.07 -11.53 10.98
CA ILE A 20 19.48 -11.59 10.61
C ILE A 20 19.97 -13.04 10.64
N LEU A 21 19.59 -13.80 11.68
CA LEU A 21 19.96 -15.20 11.84
C LEU A 21 19.32 -16.11 10.77
N PHE A 22 18.05 -15.87 10.43
CA PHE A 22 17.32 -16.68 9.46
C PHE A 22 17.47 -16.20 8.01
N SER A 23 17.99 -15.00 7.76
CA SER A 23 18.19 -14.46 6.40
C SER A 23 19.09 -15.34 5.52
N PRO A 24 20.26 -15.84 6.00
CA PRO A 24 21.09 -16.76 5.21
C PRO A 24 20.35 -18.05 4.83
N HIS A 25 19.64 -18.66 5.78
CA HIS A 25 18.89 -19.90 5.55
C HIS A 25 17.73 -19.71 4.56
N ARG A 26 17.03 -18.56 4.64
CA ARG A 26 15.97 -18.23 3.69
C ARG A 26 16.52 -18.02 2.29
N ARG A 27 17.63 -17.29 2.15
CA ARG A 27 18.31 -17.06 0.86
C ARG A 27 18.85 -18.35 0.24
N SER A 28 19.21 -19.35 1.04
CA SER A 28 19.66 -20.65 0.53
C SER A 28 18.52 -21.62 0.19
N SER A 29 17.26 -21.23 0.41
CA SER A 29 16.12 -22.09 0.05
C SER A 29 15.89 -22.08 -1.46
N ARG A 30 15.61 -23.25 -2.05
CA ARG A 30 15.27 -23.43 -3.48
C ARG A 30 13.83 -23.02 -3.81
N TYR A 31 13.34 -21.95 -3.20
CA TYR A 31 12.00 -21.47 -3.47
C TYR A 31 11.99 -20.59 -4.73
N VAL A 32 11.34 -21.07 -5.79
CA VAL A 32 11.25 -20.38 -7.08
C VAL A 32 9.79 -20.43 -7.56
N PRO A 33 8.96 -19.42 -7.25
CA PRO A 33 7.59 -19.35 -7.74
C PRO A 33 7.58 -19.01 -9.23
N ILE A 34 6.50 -19.38 -9.92
CA ILE A 34 6.30 -19.00 -11.32
C ILE A 34 5.77 -17.56 -11.34
N ILE A 35 6.54 -16.64 -11.92
CA ILE A 35 6.16 -15.22 -12.02
C ILE A 35 5.58 -14.96 -13.42
N LYS A 36 4.32 -14.54 -13.48
CA LYS A 36 3.73 -13.98 -14.70
C LYS A 36 3.92 -12.46 -14.68
N GLU A 37 4.57 -11.96 -15.71
CA GLU A 37 4.87 -10.53 -15.84
C GLU A 37 3.64 -9.68 -16.07
N LEU A 38 3.73 -8.40 -15.71
CA LEU A 38 2.64 -7.43 -15.91
C LEU A 38 2.41 -7.28 -17.42
N PRO A 39 1.17 -7.47 -17.94
CA PRO A 39 0.88 -7.27 -19.35
C PRO A 39 1.14 -5.81 -19.74
N LYS A 40 1.62 -5.54 -20.95
CA LYS A 40 1.89 -4.17 -21.42
C LYS A 40 0.62 -3.39 -21.79
N GLU A 41 -0.49 -4.09 -21.99
CA GLU A 41 -1.77 -3.55 -22.46
C GLU A 41 -2.79 -3.52 -21.33
N ASN A 42 -3.82 -2.66 -21.46
CA ASN A 42 -4.92 -2.52 -20.49
C ASN A 42 -4.48 -2.20 -19.05
N ILE A 43 -3.40 -1.44 -18.91
CA ILE A 43 -2.98 -0.86 -17.64
C ILE A 43 -3.53 0.55 -17.53
N SER A 44 -4.20 0.82 -16.41
CA SER A 44 -4.54 2.16 -15.96
C SER A 44 -3.40 2.73 -15.12
N GLN A 45 -3.18 4.05 -15.23
CA GLN A 45 -2.07 4.73 -14.57
C GLN A 45 -2.58 5.95 -13.80
N TYR A 46 -2.26 5.99 -12.51
CA TYR A 46 -2.68 7.04 -11.59
C TYR A 46 -1.49 7.69 -10.90
N ALA A 47 -1.49 9.01 -10.81
CA ALA A 47 -0.50 9.76 -10.05
C ALA A 47 -1.07 10.12 -8.66
N VAL A 48 -0.40 9.66 -7.60
CA VAL A 48 -0.71 10.00 -6.21
C VAL A 48 0.32 10.99 -5.72
N ILE A 49 -0.07 12.24 -5.53
CA ILE A 49 0.86 13.37 -5.29
C ILE A 49 0.48 14.12 -4.03
N LYS A 50 1.47 14.54 -3.25
CA LYS A 50 1.28 15.40 -2.08
C LYS A 50 0.73 16.75 -2.50
N ARG A 51 -0.36 17.18 -1.88
CA ARG A 51 -0.89 18.53 -2.10
C ARG A 51 0.09 19.56 -1.58
N PHE A 52 0.41 20.55 -2.43
CA PHE A 52 1.31 21.65 -2.07
C PHE A 52 0.84 22.35 -0.78
N GLY A 53 1.80 22.70 0.10
CA GLY A 53 1.51 23.32 1.40
C GLY A 53 0.93 22.39 2.48
N SER A 54 0.44 21.19 2.13
CA SER A 54 -0.15 20.26 3.12
C SER A 54 0.88 19.31 3.77
N GLY A 55 2.09 19.22 3.21
CA GLY A 55 3.10 18.24 3.61
C GLY A 55 2.65 16.82 3.26
N SER A 56 2.70 15.89 4.24
CA SER A 56 2.20 14.51 4.09
C SER A 56 0.76 14.32 4.58
N LYS A 57 0.00 15.41 4.76
CA LYS A 57 -1.37 15.35 5.28
C LYS A 57 -2.38 15.02 4.19
N ILE A 58 -2.17 15.49 2.96
CA ILE A 58 -3.10 15.29 1.87
C ILE A 58 -2.35 14.75 0.65
N PHE A 59 -2.88 13.69 0.07
CA PHE A 59 -2.44 13.19 -1.23
C PHE A 59 -3.61 13.26 -2.21
N ASP A 60 -3.41 13.94 -3.32
CA ASP A 60 -4.36 13.99 -4.42
C ASP A 60 -4.05 12.87 -5.42
N VAL A 61 -5.10 12.27 -5.97
CA VAL A 61 -5.00 11.21 -6.98
C VAL A 61 -5.53 11.75 -8.28
N PHE A 62 -4.74 11.60 -9.33
CA PHE A 62 -5.05 12.04 -10.68
C PHE A 62 -4.96 10.88 -11.66
N ASP A 63 -5.86 10.85 -12.64
CA ASP A 63 -5.66 10.04 -13.84
C ASP A 63 -4.55 10.66 -14.70
N THR A 64 -3.63 9.83 -15.16
CA THR A 64 -2.52 10.27 -16.01
C THR A 64 -2.82 10.07 -17.49
N ASN A 65 -4.00 9.55 -17.85
CA ASN A 65 -4.37 9.17 -19.21
C ASN A 65 -3.29 8.29 -19.86
N LYS A 66 -2.93 7.19 -19.19
CA LYS A 66 -1.89 6.25 -19.66
C LYS A 66 -0.51 6.90 -19.88
N GLY A 67 -0.20 7.92 -19.07
CA GLY A 67 1.11 8.57 -19.05
C GLY A 67 1.22 9.84 -19.89
N GLU A 68 0.16 10.27 -20.58
CA GLU A 68 0.12 11.59 -21.24
C GLU A 68 0.36 12.73 -20.22
N LEU A 69 -0.16 12.57 -19.00
CA LEU A 69 -0.05 13.54 -17.91
C LEU A 69 0.65 12.88 -16.71
N PRO A 70 1.99 12.78 -16.69
CA PRO A 70 2.73 11.98 -15.70
C PRO A 70 2.57 12.46 -14.24
N VAL A 71 2.20 13.73 -14.05
CA VAL A 71 1.98 14.35 -12.73
C VAL A 71 0.49 14.68 -12.53
N GLY A 72 -0.39 14.14 -13.39
CA GLY A 72 -1.78 14.55 -13.45
C GLY A 72 -2.00 15.86 -14.21
N PRO A 73 -3.27 16.27 -14.38
CA PRO A 73 -3.65 17.51 -15.06
C PRO A 73 -3.17 18.75 -14.30
N ASN A 74 -2.95 19.84 -15.04
CA ASN A 74 -2.50 21.12 -14.49
C ASN A 74 -3.54 21.74 -13.53
N ASN A 75 -4.81 21.36 -13.67
CA ASN A 75 -5.89 21.85 -12.83
C ASN A 75 -6.06 20.97 -11.58
N PRO A 76 -5.86 21.51 -10.35
CA PRO A 76 -6.03 20.76 -9.11
C PRO A 76 -7.46 20.26 -8.83
N HIS A 77 -8.45 20.77 -9.56
CA HIS A 77 -9.85 20.35 -9.45
C HIS A 77 -10.13 19.01 -10.14
N ASP A 78 -9.29 18.61 -11.08
CA ASP A 78 -9.49 17.38 -11.88
C ASP A 78 -9.01 16.11 -11.14
N ARG A 79 -8.89 16.19 -9.80
CA ARG A 79 -8.58 15.04 -8.95
C ARG A 79 -9.75 14.06 -8.95
N ILE A 80 -9.44 12.78 -9.09
CA ILE A 80 -10.43 11.69 -9.01
C ILE A 80 -10.68 11.25 -7.56
N PHE A 81 -9.61 11.27 -6.75
CA PHE A 81 -9.67 10.95 -5.33
C PHE A 81 -8.71 11.84 -4.55
N TRP A 82 -8.89 11.90 -3.23
CA TRP A 82 -7.88 12.44 -2.32
C TRP A 82 -7.87 11.68 -1.00
N PHE A 83 -6.66 11.48 -0.47
CA PHE A 83 -6.45 10.94 0.85
C PHE A 83 -6.18 12.06 1.82
N HIS A 84 -6.97 12.14 2.89
CA HIS A 84 -6.80 13.09 3.97
C HIS A 84 -6.38 12.37 5.25
N ARG A 85 -5.23 12.75 5.80
CA ARG A 85 -4.70 12.16 7.03
C ARG A 85 -5.57 12.51 8.23
N SER A 86 -5.84 11.52 9.08
CA SER A 86 -6.41 11.74 10.40
C SER A 86 -5.47 12.59 11.27
N ARG A 87 -6.05 13.50 12.07
CA ARG A 87 -5.30 14.27 13.07
C ARG A 87 -4.87 13.41 14.26
N ALA A 88 -5.62 12.35 14.55
CA ALA A 88 -5.40 11.50 15.72
C ALA A 88 -4.24 10.50 15.55
N VAL A 89 -3.96 10.04 14.32
CA VAL A 89 -2.99 8.96 14.08
C VAL A 89 -2.15 9.26 12.82
N LYS A 90 -0.82 9.29 12.97
CA LYS A 90 0.15 9.70 11.92
C LYS A 90 0.23 8.75 10.69
N GLY A 91 -0.49 7.63 10.68
CA GLY A 91 -0.56 6.68 9.56
C GLY A 91 -1.98 6.30 9.15
N ALA A 92 -3.00 7.04 9.62
CA ALA A 92 -4.38 6.81 9.24
C ALA A 92 -4.85 7.88 8.23
N TYR A 93 -5.49 7.46 7.16
CA TYR A 93 -5.98 8.30 6.07
C TYR A 93 -7.42 7.93 5.73
N LYS A 94 -8.21 8.93 5.33
CA LYS A 94 -9.52 8.74 4.72
C LYS A 94 -9.42 9.08 3.25
N MET A 95 -9.90 8.20 2.39
CA MET A 95 -10.02 8.41 0.95
C MET A 95 -11.39 8.97 0.64
N TYR A 96 -11.45 9.98 -0.21
CA TYR A 96 -12.67 10.57 -0.72
C TYR A 96 -12.62 10.60 -2.25
N SER A 97 -13.79 10.68 -2.89
CA SER A 97 -13.92 10.71 -4.35
C SER A 97 -14.63 11.98 -4.79
N SER A 98 -14.21 12.52 -5.94
CA SER A 98 -14.90 13.65 -6.57
C SER A 98 -16.27 13.25 -7.11
N ALA A 99 -16.50 11.98 -7.46
CA ALA A 99 -17.76 11.50 -8.03
C ALA A 99 -18.94 11.53 -7.03
N ILE A 100 -18.66 11.47 -5.73
CA ILE A 100 -19.67 11.47 -4.66
C ILE A 100 -19.48 12.62 -3.67
N SER A 101 -18.79 13.69 -4.09
CA SER A 101 -18.59 14.88 -3.26
C SER A 101 -19.92 15.54 -2.94
N GLY A 102 -20.11 15.97 -1.69
CA GLY A 102 -21.34 16.62 -1.23
C GLY A 102 -22.60 15.76 -1.22
N THR A 103 -22.48 14.43 -1.26
CA THR A 103 -23.63 13.50 -1.23
C THR A 103 -24.11 13.14 0.17
N GLY A 104 -23.40 13.57 1.22
CA GLY A 104 -23.78 13.30 2.60
C GLY A 104 -25.05 14.02 3.06
N PRO A 105 -25.63 13.65 4.21
CA PRO A 105 -26.90 14.19 4.70
C PRO A 105 -26.96 15.72 4.82
N ASN A 106 -25.81 16.38 5.03
CA ASN A 106 -25.67 17.83 5.14
C ASN A 106 -24.91 18.47 3.96
N GLY A 107 -24.77 17.75 2.83
CA GLY A 107 -23.88 18.17 1.73
C GLY A 107 -22.38 17.98 2.05
N GLU A 108 -22.07 17.10 2.99
CA GLU A 108 -20.69 16.77 3.38
C GLU A 108 -20.07 15.71 2.45
N ASP A 109 -18.74 15.71 2.36
CA ASP A 109 -18.00 14.67 1.64
C ASP A 109 -17.94 13.38 2.48
N GLU A 110 -18.47 12.29 1.93
CA GLU A 110 -18.43 10.98 2.58
C GLU A 110 -17.19 10.19 2.15
N PRO A 111 -16.50 9.51 3.09
CA PRO A 111 -15.31 8.74 2.77
C PRO A 111 -15.66 7.46 1.99
N VAL A 112 -14.83 7.18 0.99
CA VAL A 112 -14.83 5.94 0.18
C VAL A 112 -14.11 4.83 0.92
N ALA A 113 -12.98 5.15 1.57
CA ALA A 113 -12.18 4.18 2.31
C ALA A 113 -11.48 4.80 3.52
N ASP A 114 -11.29 4.01 4.57
CA ASP A 114 -10.42 4.32 5.71
C ASP A 114 -9.19 3.42 5.67
N VAL A 115 -8.01 4.03 5.61
CA VAL A 115 -6.71 3.35 5.53
C VAL A 115 -5.94 3.55 6.82
N LYS A 116 -5.38 2.48 7.37
CA LYS A 116 -4.50 2.53 8.54
C LYS A 116 -3.23 1.73 8.26
N ALA A 117 -2.11 2.45 8.17
CA ALA A 117 -0.78 1.87 8.06
C ALA A 117 -0.23 1.43 9.42
N GLY A 118 0.63 0.41 9.41
CA GLY A 118 1.29 -0.15 10.59
C GLY A 118 1.63 -1.63 10.44
N LEU A 119 2.19 -2.23 11.50
CA LEU A 119 2.61 -3.65 11.51
C LEU A 119 1.48 -4.58 11.02
N ARG A 120 0.26 -4.33 11.50
CA ARG A 120 -0.99 -4.83 10.91
C ARG A 120 -1.70 -3.64 10.27
N GLY A 121 -1.68 -3.61 8.94
CA GLY A 121 -2.35 -2.57 8.17
C GLY A 121 -3.80 -2.95 7.94
N ASN A 122 -4.70 -1.97 7.85
CA ASN A 122 -6.10 -2.23 7.53
C ASN A 122 -6.59 -1.23 6.48
N VAL A 123 -7.45 -1.68 5.59
CA VAL A 123 -8.25 -0.86 4.68
C VAL A 123 -9.71 -1.22 4.93
N LEU A 124 -10.54 -0.24 5.27
CA LEU A 124 -11.99 -0.37 5.32
C LEU A 124 -12.56 0.32 4.09
N LEU A 125 -13.09 -0.43 3.13
CA LEU A 125 -13.81 0.14 2.00
C LEU A 125 -15.27 0.37 2.43
N ILE A 126 -15.70 1.63 2.45
CA ILE A 126 -17.00 2.08 2.95
C ILE A 126 -17.98 2.24 1.79
N ARG A 127 -17.49 2.76 0.67
CA ARG A 127 -18.23 2.90 -0.58
C ARG A 127 -17.32 2.64 -1.75
N ALA A 128 -17.90 2.18 -2.85
CA ALA A 128 -17.21 2.00 -4.12
C ALA A 128 -18.03 2.70 -5.20
N PRO A 129 -17.71 3.96 -5.55
CA PRO A 129 -18.47 4.71 -6.56
C PRO A 129 -18.50 3.99 -7.90
N ASP A 130 -17.36 3.43 -8.29
CA ASP A 130 -17.15 2.75 -9.58
C ASP A 130 -16.60 1.31 -9.41
N GLY A 131 -16.56 0.80 -8.16
CA GLY A 131 -15.96 -0.50 -7.83
C GLY A 131 -16.99 -1.57 -7.42
N ALA A 132 -16.55 -2.83 -7.33
CA ALA A 132 -17.43 -3.93 -6.97
C ALA A 132 -17.90 -3.83 -5.50
N ALA A 133 -19.21 -3.75 -5.28
CA ALA A 133 -19.83 -3.69 -3.95
C ALA A 133 -19.49 -4.90 -3.05
N ALA A 134 -19.00 -6.00 -3.64
CA ALA A 134 -18.52 -7.17 -2.91
C ALA A 134 -17.29 -6.89 -2.04
N GLU A 135 -16.48 -5.89 -2.39
CA GLU A 135 -15.27 -5.52 -1.64
C GLU A 135 -15.54 -4.49 -0.52
N LEU A 136 -16.79 -4.24 -0.18
CA LEU A 136 -17.12 -3.39 0.97
C LEU A 136 -16.79 -4.13 2.27
N GLY A 137 -16.09 -3.44 3.17
CA GLY A 137 -15.72 -3.98 4.48
C GLY A 137 -14.23 -3.92 4.79
N TRP A 138 -13.82 -4.70 5.79
CA TRP A 138 -12.47 -4.68 6.35
C TRP A 138 -11.54 -5.65 5.62
N HIS A 139 -10.50 -5.11 5.02
CA HIS A 139 -9.38 -5.85 4.46
C HIS A 139 -8.14 -5.66 5.33
N ILE A 140 -7.61 -6.77 5.83
CA ILE A 140 -6.48 -6.77 6.74
C ILE A 140 -5.23 -7.10 5.94
N THR A 141 -4.25 -6.21 6.04
CA THR A 141 -2.94 -6.35 5.42
C THR A 141 -1.92 -6.84 6.43
N ASN A 142 -1.42 -8.06 6.21
CA ASN A 142 -0.44 -8.72 7.05
C ASN A 142 0.95 -8.63 6.43
N HIS A 143 1.97 -8.66 7.29
CA HIS A 143 3.36 -8.72 6.87
C HIS A 143 3.83 -10.18 6.73
N ARG A 144 4.43 -10.52 5.59
CA ARG A 144 5.07 -11.82 5.37
C ARG A 144 6.45 -11.62 4.78
N VAL A 145 7.40 -12.49 5.12
CA VAL A 145 8.75 -12.50 4.54
C VAL A 145 9.03 -13.91 4.07
N ASP A 146 9.49 -14.05 2.83
CA ASP A 146 10.01 -15.32 2.30
C ASP A 146 11.49 -15.21 1.91
N ALA A 147 11.95 -16.13 1.06
CA ALA A 147 13.33 -16.17 0.57
C ALA A 147 13.66 -15.04 -0.42
N ILE A 148 12.66 -14.49 -1.09
CA ILE A 148 12.77 -13.59 -2.22
C ILE A 148 12.60 -12.13 -1.77
N ASP A 149 11.53 -11.84 -1.04
CA ASP A 149 11.18 -10.48 -0.64
C ASP A 149 10.38 -10.40 0.68
N SER A 150 10.07 -9.17 1.09
CA SER A 150 9.05 -8.86 2.08
C SER A 150 7.76 -8.39 1.42
N TYR A 151 6.64 -8.88 1.93
CA TYR A 151 5.33 -8.68 1.34
C TYR A 151 4.34 -8.08 2.31
N ARG A 152 3.43 -7.28 1.77
CA ARG A 152 2.17 -6.90 2.38
C ARG A 152 1.06 -7.67 1.71
N MET A 153 0.56 -8.69 2.40
CA MET A 153 -0.47 -9.57 1.85
C MET A 153 -1.85 -9.19 2.38
N PHE A 154 -2.84 -9.28 1.53
CA PHE A 154 -4.25 -9.10 1.87
C PHE A 154 -5.11 -10.00 0.97
N THR A 155 -6.31 -10.31 1.42
CA THR A 155 -7.25 -11.16 0.70
C THR A 155 -8.51 -10.35 0.43
N LEU A 156 -9.01 -10.42 -0.79
CA LEU A 156 -10.26 -9.78 -1.20
C LEU A 156 -11.46 -10.72 -0.96
N ALA A 157 -12.67 -10.23 -1.17
CA ALA A 157 -13.90 -10.98 -0.91
C ALA A 157 -14.05 -12.20 -1.83
N ASP A 158 -13.40 -12.17 -3.00
CA ASP A 158 -13.25 -13.30 -3.93
C ASP A 158 -12.42 -14.47 -3.39
N GLY A 159 -11.78 -14.32 -2.22
CA GLY A 159 -10.90 -15.31 -1.61
C GLY A 159 -9.49 -15.33 -2.21
N VAL A 160 -9.20 -14.48 -3.20
CA VAL A 160 -7.89 -14.36 -3.83
C VAL A 160 -6.96 -13.56 -2.93
N THR A 161 -5.73 -14.04 -2.78
CA THR A 161 -4.70 -13.34 -2.03
C THR A 161 -3.84 -12.50 -2.95
N TYR A 162 -3.64 -11.25 -2.57
CA TYR A 162 -2.80 -10.29 -3.24
C TYR A 162 -1.64 -9.88 -2.34
N GLN A 163 -0.52 -9.52 -2.95
CA GLN A 163 0.66 -9.09 -2.21
C GLN A 163 1.39 -7.94 -2.88
N TRP A 164 1.80 -6.96 -2.08
CA TRP A 164 2.74 -5.91 -2.49
C TRP A 164 4.16 -6.32 -2.14
N THR A 165 5.05 -6.33 -3.13
CA THR A 165 6.48 -6.59 -2.94
C THR A 165 7.23 -5.34 -2.44
N TYR A 166 8.31 -5.51 -1.68
CA TYR A 166 9.10 -4.39 -1.19
C TYR A 166 10.02 -3.83 -2.27
N ARG A 167 10.80 -4.70 -2.91
CA ARG A 167 11.90 -4.30 -3.80
C ARG A 167 11.35 -3.76 -5.11
N GLY A 168 10.57 -4.58 -5.80
CA GLY A 168 10.00 -4.28 -7.11
C GLY A 168 8.73 -3.44 -7.06
N LYS A 169 8.08 -3.36 -5.89
CA LYS A 169 6.80 -2.63 -5.68
C LYS A 169 5.72 -3.08 -6.65
N TRP A 170 5.76 -4.36 -6.99
CA TRP A 170 4.77 -5.07 -7.76
C TRP A 170 3.59 -5.44 -6.87
N LEU A 171 2.39 -5.32 -7.42
CA LEU A 171 1.20 -5.97 -6.92
C LEU A 171 1.06 -7.31 -7.62
N GLU A 172 1.07 -8.38 -6.85
CA GLU A 172 0.99 -9.75 -7.34
C GLU A 172 -0.30 -10.41 -6.82
N MET A 173 -1.08 -10.97 -7.73
CA MET A 173 -2.16 -11.92 -7.44
C MET A 173 -1.52 -13.29 -7.26
N VAL A 174 -1.73 -13.94 -6.12
CA VAL A 174 -1.06 -15.20 -5.76
C VAL A 174 -2.04 -16.35 -5.83
N HIS A 175 -1.69 -17.37 -6.61
CA HIS A 175 -2.39 -18.64 -6.69
C HIS A 175 -1.56 -19.72 -5.99
N ASN A 176 -2.23 -20.66 -5.30
CA ASN A 176 -1.60 -21.78 -4.59
C ASN A 176 -0.56 -21.32 -3.54
N LEU A 177 -0.93 -20.30 -2.76
CA LEU A 177 -0.04 -19.70 -1.77
C LEU A 177 0.56 -20.75 -0.82
N GLY A 178 1.89 -20.82 -0.76
CA GLY A 178 2.60 -21.74 0.13
C GLY A 178 2.97 -23.08 -0.51
N GLU A 179 2.48 -23.38 -1.71
CA GLU A 179 2.93 -24.53 -2.48
C GLU A 179 4.17 -24.16 -3.31
N LYS A 180 5.35 -24.59 -2.86
CA LYS A 180 6.64 -24.08 -3.35
C LYS A 180 6.77 -24.00 -4.88
N GLU A 181 6.48 -25.08 -5.58
CA GLU A 181 6.72 -25.23 -7.02
C GLU A 181 5.49 -24.91 -7.87
N SER A 182 4.29 -24.92 -7.29
CA SER A 182 3.01 -24.63 -7.95
C SER A 182 2.46 -23.23 -7.63
N GLU A 183 3.15 -22.46 -6.78
CA GLU A 183 2.78 -21.07 -6.49
C GLU A 183 3.01 -20.22 -7.74
N ILE A 184 1.93 -19.61 -8.21
CA ILE A 184 1.95 -18.69 -9.36
C ILE A 184 1.70 -17.29 -8.83
N ARG A 185 2.60 -16.37 -9.16
CA ARG A 185 2.51 -14.95 -8.82
C ARG A 185 2.30 -14.17 -10.10
N GLU A 186 1.10 -13.68 -10.28
CA GLU A 186 0.75 -12.87 -11.44
C GLU A 186 0.83 -11.39 -11.10
N ARG A 187 1.73 -10.66 -11.76
CA ARG A 187 1.83 -9.21 -11.60
C ARG A 187 0.65 -8.54 -12.27
N ILE A 188 -0.12 -7.81 -11.48
CA ILE A 188 -1.32 -7.09 -11.92
C ILE A 188 -1.19 -5.58 -11.74
N GLY A 189 -0.17 -5.11 -11.03
CA GLY A 189 0.15 -3.69 -10.91
C GLY A 189 1.58 -3.43 -10.46
N GLN A 190 1.96 -2.16 -10.48
CA GLN A 190 3.27 -1.68 -10.03
C GLN A 190 3.15 -0.29 -9.43
N VAL A 191 4.00 0.02 -8.45
CA VAL A 191 4.17 1.38 -7.95
C VAL A 191 5.58 1.90 -8.25
N VAL A 192 5.65 3.08 -8.86
CA VAL A 192 6.89 3.82 -9.09
C VAL A 192 6.91 5.05 -8.17
N PRO A 193 7.79 5.10 -7.16
CA PRO A 193 7.85 6.25 -6.25
C PRO A 193 8.38 7.51 -6.96
N ASN A 194 7.70 8.63 -6.76
CA ASN A 194 8.08 9.94 -7.28
C ASN A 194 8.90 10.70 -6.23
N GLY A 195 9.94 10.04 -5.71
CA GLY A 195 10.75 10.54 -4.59
C GLY A 195 9.90 10.87 -3.36
N ASN A 196 10.04 12.10 -2.87
CA ASN A 196 9.28 12.59 -1.71
C ASN A 196 7.89 13.13 -2.08
N ASN A 197 7.51 13.21 -3.36
CA ASN A 197 6.28 13.88 -3.77
C ASN A 197 5.08 12.94 -3.83
N GLY A 198 5.30 11.63 -3.73
CA GLY A 198 4.24 10.62 -3.80
C GLY A 198 4.69 9.44 -4.66
N PHE A 199 3.77 8.88 -5.45
CA PHE A 199 4.05 7.74 -6.32
C PHE A 199 3.08 7.66 -7.49
N THR A 200 3.48 6.94 -8.53
CA THR A 200 2.62 6.57 -9.66
C THR A 200 2.23 5.10 -9.52
N LEU A 201 0.94 4.81 -9.62
CA LEU A 201 0.36 3.48 -9.59
C LEU A 201 0.01 3.06 -11.02
N PHE A 202 0.43 1.85 -11.39
CA PHE A 202 0.02 1.12 -12.57
C PHE A 202 -0.83 -0.06 -12.11
N ILE A 203 -2.02 -0.24 -12.67
CA ILE A 203 -2.93 -1.30 -12.25
C ILE A 203 -3.77 -1.83 -13.41
N ASN A 204 -3.96 -3.13 -13.46
CA ASN A 204 -4.97 -3.77 -14.31
C ASN A 204 -6.30 -3.83 -13.53
N GLU A 205 -7.20 -2.90 -13.85
CA GLU A 205 -8.50 -2.77 -13.17
C GLU A 205 -9.45 -3.96 -13.41
N SER A 206 -9.21 -4.79 -14.42
CA SER A 206 -10.01 -6.01 -14.62
C SER A 206 -9.80 -7.06 -13.52
N LYS A 207 -8.71 -6.95 -12.75
CA LYS A 207 -8.32 -7.91 -11.70
C LYS A 207 -8.43 -7.36 -10.29
N MET A 208 -8.44 -6.04 -10.12
CA MET A 208 -8.60 -5.41 -8.81
C MET A 208 -9.24 -4.03 -8.96
N PRO A 209 -10.23 -3.70 -8.11
CA PRO A 209 -10.78 -2.34 -8.06
C PRO A 209 -9.70 -1.32 -7.75
N ARG A 210 -9.69 -0.21 -8.50
CA ARG A 210 -8.71 0.87 -8.35
C ARG A 210 -8.68 1.46 -6.93
N GLU A 211 -9.81 1.53 -6.24
CA GLU A 211 -9.91 2.06 -4.87
C GLU A 211 -9.11 1.20 -3.88
N MET A 212 -9.18 -0.12 -4.04
CA MET A 212 -8.41 -1.07 -3.24
C MET A 212 -6.92 -1.03 -3.59
N ALA A 213 -6.59 -0.95 -4.88
CA ALA A 213 -5.21 -0.81 -5.32
C ALA A 213 -4.57 0.48 -4.77
N LEU A 214 -5.25 1.63 -4.87
CA LEU A 214 -4.79 2.92 -4.34
C LEU A 214 -4.65 2.90 -2.82
N SER A 215 -5.63 2.34 -2.10
CA SER A 215 -5.64 2.30 -0.64
C SER A 215 -4.52 1.41 -0.09
N THR A 216 -4.35 0.21 -0.65
CA THR A 216 -3.29 -0.74 -0.23
C THR A 216 -1.90 -0.29 -0.69
N ALA A 217 -1.80 0.40 -1.83
CA ALA A 217 -0.57 1.06 -2.28
C ALA A 217 -0.18 2.19 -1.33
N LEU A 218 -1.11 3.06 -0.93
CA LEU A 218 -0.82 4.15 0.02
C LEU A 218 -0.37 3.59 1.37
N LEU A 219 -1.03 2.54 1.85
CA LEU A 219 -0.65 1.82 3.08
C LEU A 219 0.81 1.35 2.99
N SER A 220 1.18 0.70 1.88
CA SER A 220 2.54 0.22 1.62
C SER A 220 3.52 1.38 1.43
N TYR A 221 3.11 2.49 0.82
CA TYR A 221 3.94 3.69 0.66
C TYR A 221 4.31 4.30 2.02
N ILE A 222 3.34 4.44 2.93
CA ILE A 222 3.55 5.02 4.26
C ILE A 222 4.46 4.14 5.11
N ASP A 223 4.21 2.82 5.12
CA ASP A 223 4.84 1.93 6.09
C ASP A 223 6.07 1.20 5.56
N GLN A 224 6.06 0.83 4.27
CA GLN A 224 7.05 -0.05 3.67
C GLN A 224 7.98 0.74 2.73
N TRP A 225 7.47 1.39 1.68
CA TRP A 225 8.31 1.95 0.62
C TRP A 225 8.98 3.30 0.94
N ASN A 226 8.48 4.05 1.93
CA ASN A 226 9.09 5.30 2.39
C ASN A 226 10.07 5.09 3.56
N THR A 227 10.76 3.95 3.60
CA THR A 227 11.66 3.56 4.69
C THR A 227 13.08 3.27 4.20
N THR A 228 14.07 3.51 5.05
CA THR A 228 15.50 3.43 4.69
C THR A 228 16.04 2.02 4.85
N ASN A 229 15.55 1.29 5.87
CA ASN A 229 16.01 -0.05 6.19
C ASN A 229 14.81 -0.98 6.32
N GLU A 230 14.90 -2.13 5.67
CA GLU A 230 14.04 -3.30 5.84
C GLU A 230 14.83 -4.36 6.59
N VAL A 231 14.33 -4.78 7.77
CA VAL A 231 14.94 -5.90 8.51
C VAL A 231 13.84 -6.83 9.00
N GLY A 232 13.64 -7.95 8.28
CA GLY A 232 12.66 -8.97 8.65
C GLY A 232 11.22 -8.45 8.69
N GLY A 233 10.88 -7.51 7.83
CA GLY A 233 9.57 -6.86 7.83
C GLY A 233 9.39 -5.67 8.76
N ILE A 234 10.43 -5.31 9.50
CA ILE A 234 10.48 -4.05 10.24
C ILE A 234 11.06 -2.98 9.32
N TYR A 235 10.27 -1.94 9.13
CA TYR A 235 10.63 -0.79 8.30
C TYR A 235 11.00 0.41 9.18
N HIS A 236 12.09 1.08 8.82
CA HIS A 236 12.55 2.29 9.52
C HIS A 236 12.26 3.53 8.68
N ALA A 237 11.27 4.31 9.08
CA ALA A 237 10.94 5.58 8.41
C ALA A 237 12.18 6.45 8.22
N LYS A 238 12.28 7.08 7.05
CA LYS A 238 13.37 8.01 6.73
C LYS A 238 13.19 9.30 7.54
N GLN A 239 13.76 9.37 8.73
CA GLN A 239 13.83 10.60 9.52
C GLN A 239 15.19 11.27 9.27
N PRO A 240 15.24 12.39 8.50
CA PRO A 240 16.47 13.16 8.40
C PRO A 240 16.78 13.83 9.75
N GLY A 241 17.98 13.61 10.27
CA GLY A 241 18.52 14.36 11.41
C GLY A 241 18.20 13.86 12.82
N GLN A 242 17.46 12.77 13.01
CA GLN A 242 17.31 12.15 14.33
C GLN A 242 18.33 11.04 14.57
N ILE A 243 19.09 11.17 15.66
CA ILE A 243 19.91 10.09 16.23
C ILE A 243 18.98 8.90 16.47
N ARG A 244 19.44 7.69 16.10
CA ARG A 244 18.70 6.39 16.05
C ARG A 244 17.97 5.93 17.32
N TRP A 245 17.76 6.78 18.33
CA TRP A 245 17.24 6.41 19.64
C TRP A 245 16.27 7.41 20.28
N LYS A 246 15.76 8.42 19.57
CA LYS A 246 14.70 9.29 20.14
C LYS A 246 13.30 8.86 19.69
N ARG A 247 12.53 8.36 20.66
CA ARG A 247 11.07 8.22 20.64
C ARG A 247 10.48 9.55 21.13
N ASP A 248 9.62 10.16 20.32
CA ASP A 248 8.52 11.00 20.80
C ASP A 248 7.22 10.19 20.61
#